data_AF-A0A2D4WU54-F1
#
_entry.id   AF-A0A2D4WU54-F1
#
_cell.length_a   1.000
_cell.length_b   1.000
_cell.length_c   1.000
_cell.angle_alpha   90.00
_cell.angle_beta   90.00
_cell.angle_gamma   90.00
#
_symmetry.space_group_name_H-M   'P 1'
#
loop_
_entity.id
_entity.type
_entity.pdbx_description
1 polymer ?
#
loop_
_entity_poly.entity_id
_entity_poly.type
_entity_poly.pdbx_seq_one_letter_code
_entity_poly.pdbx_strand_id
1 'polypeptide(L)'
;MMIPRSELLCRSLQILLVTLLSACQNRTLPESSGGPGSNSIVGIERVHEVTDRLLTGSSPDEAGYRELQGMGVEIVLSVDGPMPPVELIRELGMRCVHLPIGYDGVPAEVIRSLVRLANEAPESKVYVHCHQGRHRGPTVAAMLLRLREQGSVEEGIAVLSDCGTAPGYTGLWRSVEAFEIPEGLCADASLPESVEPASLVRQMGVIQDLRDRLDSPSTTRVEDDVTLLLLKDAFVELERLHQPLSPKAAGPWERQLVGTIDLIESLRGGVSFGARERALIDTRCDACHAASWK
;
A
#
# COMPACT_ATOMS: atom_id res chain seq x y z
N MET A 1 -49.99 -66.60 4.94
CA MET A 1 -48.58 -66.79 5.28
C MET A 1 -48.11 -65.52 5.99
N MET A 2 -48.02 -65.59 7.33
CA MET A 2 -47.83 -64.45 8.22
C MET A 2 -46.33 -64.13 8.32
N ILE A 3 -45.93 -62.94 7.90
CA ILE A 3 -44.55 -62.45 8.02
C ILE A 3 -44.28 -62.13 9.50
N PRO A 4 -43.17 -62.62 10.10
CA PRO A 4 -42.89 -62.44 11.52
C PRO A 4 -42.62 -60.98 11.90
N ARG A 5 -43.21 -60.53 13.02
CA ARG A 5 -43.18 -59.15 13.54
C ARG A 5 -41.77 -58.63 13.94
N SER A 6 -40.74 -59.48 13.94
CA SER A 6 -39.36 -59.10 14.27
C SER A 6 -38.57 -58.50 13.09
N GLU A 7 -38.99 -58.73 11.85
CA GLU A 7 -38.34 -58.19 10.64
C GLU A 7 -38.80 -56.75 10.30
N LEU A 8 -39.98 -56.34 10.81
CA LEU A 8 -40.53 -54.99 10.60
C LEU A 8 -39.91 -53.93 11.53
N LEU A 9 -39.40 -54.32 12.70
CA LEU A 9 -38.74 -53.39 13.63
C LEU A 9 -37.30 -53.04 13.21
N CYS A 10 -36.61 -53.94 12.47
CA CYS A 10 -35.24 -53.69 12.00
C CYS A 10 -35.21 -52.79 10.75
N ARG A 11 -36.22 -52.90 9.88
CA ARG A 11 -36.36 -52.05 8.69
C ARG A 11 -36.86 -50.63 8.99
N SER A 12 -37.64 -50.44 10.05
CA SER A 12 -38.10 -49.11 10.47
C SER A 12 -37.05 -48.31 11.24
N LEU A 13 -36.06 -48.96 11.86
CA LEU A 13 -34.93 -48.30 12.51
C LEU A 13 -33.82 -47.88 11.52
N GLN A 14 -33.64 -48.62 10.42
CA GLN A 14 -32.68 -48.23 9.35
C GLN A 14 -33.16 -47.07 8.49
N ILE A 15 -34.48 -46.89 8.31
CA ILE A 15 -35.01 -45.76 7.52
C ILE A 15 -34.91 -44.43 8.31
N LEU A 16 -35.05 -44.46 9.65
CA LEU A 16 -34.93 -43.26 10.49
C LEU A 16 -33.48 -42.76 10.64
N LEU A 17 -32.48 -43.64 10.51
CA LEU A 17 -31.05 -43.28 10.57
C LEU A 17 -30.53 -42.67 9.25
N VAL A 18 -31.13 -43.01 8.10
CA VAL A 18 -30.75 -42.45 6.79
C VAL A 18 -31.34 -41.05 6.56
N THR A 19 -32.50 -40.74 7.15
CA THR A 19 -33.12 -39.41 7.04
C THR A 19 -32.50 -38.34 7.96
N LEU A 20 -31.78 -38.73 9.02
CA LEU A 20 -31.05 -37.79 9.89
C LEU A 20 -29.63 -37.47 9.41
N LEU A 21 -29.09 -38.19 8.42
CA LEU A 21 -27.81 -37.89 7.79
C LEU A 21 -27.92 -37.10 6.46
N SER A 22 -29.10 -37.03 5.84
CA SER A 22 -29.32 -36.25 4.61
C SER A 22 -29.79 -34.80 4.83
N ALA A 23 -30.00 -34.37 6.08
CA ALA A 23 -30.38 -32.99 6.40
C ALA A 23 -29.18 -32.03 6.64
N CYS A 24 -27.94 -32.52 6.47
CA CYS A 24 -26.72 -31.72 6.63
C CYS A 24 -25.96 -31.47 5.30
N GLN A 25 -26.48 -31.91 4.15
CA GLN A 25 -25.83 -31.72 2.85
C GLN A 25 -26.77 -30.98 1.88
N ASN A 26 -27.10 -29.74 2.22
CA ASN A 26 -27.37 -28.69 1.24
C ASN A 26 -27.33 -27.29 1.87
N ARG A 27 -26.29 -27.03 2.68
CA ARG A 27 -25.77 -25.67 2.74
C ARG A 27 -24.73 -25.59 1.64
N THR A 28 -25.15 -25.17 0.45
CA THR A 28 -24.25 -24.36 -0.38
C THR A 28 -23.86 -23.19 0.53
N LEU A 29 -22.70 -23.33 1.18
CA LEU A 29 -21.95 -22.17 1.60
C LEU A 29 -21.90 -21.27 0.37
N PRO A 30 -22.27 -19.98 0.47
CA PRO A 30 -21.95 -19.08 -0.62
C PRO A 30 -20.48 -19.31 -0.93
N GLU A 31 -20.18 -19.63 -2.19
CA GLU A 31 -18.82 -19.65 -2.68
C GLU A 31 -18.18 -18.38 -2.13
N SER A 32 -17.11 -18.55 -1.34
CA SER A 32 -16.31 -17.41 -0.94
C SER A 32 -15.72 -16.87 -2.23
N SER A 33 -16.41 -15.89 -2.83
CA SER A 33 -15.78 -14.90 -3.68
C SER A 33 -14.55 -14.42 -2.89
N GLY A 34 -13.39 -14.54 -3.52
CA GLY A 34 -12.08 -14.36 -2.90
C GLY A 34 -11.98 -13.10 -2.04
N GLY A 35 -11.00 -13.12 -1.12
CA GLY A 35 -10.59 -11.93 -0.38
C GLY A 35 -10.38 -10.71 -1.30
N PRO A 36 -10.36 -9.48 -0.75
CA PRO A 36 -10.46 -8.24 -1.52
C PRO A 36 -9.50 -8.29 -2.71
N GLY A 37 -10.08 -8.46 -3.90
CA GLY A 37 -9.32 -8.63 -5.13
C GLY A 37 -8.54 -7.35 -5.37
N SER A 38 -7.21 -7.45 -5.44
CA SER A 38 -6.42 -6.34 -5.93
C SER A 38 -6.81 -6.13 -7.40
N ASN A 39 -7.58 -5.09 -7.69
CA ASN A 39 -7.82 -4.67 -9.07
C ASN A 39 -6.52 -4.02 -9.54
N SER A 40 -5.64 -4.80 -10.18
CA SER A 40 -4.54 -4.23 -10.93
C SER A 40 -5.04 -3.77 -12.30
N ILE A 41 -4.53 -2.64 -12.75
CA ILE A 41 -4.62 -2.21 -14.15
C ILE A 41 -3.20 -2.16 -14.70
N VAL A 42 -3.05 -2.01 -16.01
CA VAL A 42 -1.73 -1.98 -16.63
C VAL A 42 -0.87 -0.90 -15.97
N GLY A 43 0.30 -1.30 -15.45
CA GLY A 43 1.26 -0.38 -14.82
C GLY A 43 0.89 0.14 -13.43
N ILE A 44 -0.21 -0.37 -12.82
CA ILE A 44 -0.66 0.07 -11.49
C ILE A 44 -1.23 -1.10 -10.70
N GLU A 45 -0.70 -1.31 -9.50
CA GLU A 45 -1.20 -2.30 -8.54
C GLU A 45 -2.19 -1.69 -7.54
N ARG A 46 -3.03 -2.56 -6.97
CA ARG A 46 -3.95 -2.22 -5.86
C ARG A 46 -4.78 -0.97 -6.17
N VAL A 47 -5.37 -0.90 -7.36
CA VAL A 47 -6.29 0.17 -7.69
C VAL A 47 -7.61 -0.09 -6.98
N HIS A 48 -8.10 0.90 -6.27
CA HIS A 48 -9.41 0.92 -5.65
C HIS A 48 -10.16 2.14 -6.18
N GLU A 49 -11.36 1.89 -6.71
CA GLU A 49 -12.31 2.95 -7.01
C GLU A 49 -13.05 3.30 -5.72
N VAL A 50 -12.77 4.49 -5.19
CA VAL A 50 -13.43 5.02 -3.98
C VAL A 50 -14.77 5.64 -4.38
N THR A 51 -14.78 6.39 -5.47
CA THR A 51 -15.97 6.87 -6.19
C THR A 51 -15.69 6.87 -7.70
N ASP A 52 -16.68 7.16 -8.52
CA ASP A 52 -16.53 7.32 -9.98
C ASP A 52 -15.43 8.34 -10.38
N ARG A 53 -15.12 9.28 -9.47
CA ARG A 53 -14.17 10.38 -9.65
C ARG A 53 -13.01 10.38 -8.67
N LEU A 54 -12.87 9.34 -7.85
CA LEU A 54 -11.78 9.24 -6.87
C LEU A 54 -11.26 7.81 -6.84
N LEU A 55 -9.99 7.66 -7.21
CA LEU A 55 -9.30 6.40 -7.23
C LEU A 55 -8.07 6.48 -6.32
N THR A 56 -7.66 5.34 -5.76
CA THR A 56 -6.41 5.21 -5.02
C THR A 56 -5.65 3.96 -5.43
N GLY A 57 -4.32 3.98 -5.40
CA GLY A 57 -3.51 2.81 -5.69
C GLY A 57 -2.00 3.03 -5.59
N SER A 58 -1.21 2.10 -6.15
CA SER A 58 0.25 2.17 -6.13
C SER A 58 0.79 3.28 -7.03
N SER A 59 2.10 3.54 -6.94
CA SER A 59 2.77 4.42 -7.89
C SER A 59 2.61 3.86 -9.31
N PRO A 60 2.18 4.66 -10.30
CA PRO A 60 2.12 4.24 -11.69
C PRO A 60 3.50 4.16 -12.33
N ASP A 61 3.68 3.19 -13.23
CA ASP A 61 4.72 3.28 -14.26
C ASP A 61 4.25 4.14 -15.45
N GLU A 62 5.08 4.25 -16.49
CA GLU A 62 4.77 5.02 -17.69
C GLU A 62 3.50 4.53 -18.42
N ALA A 63 3.24 3.22 -18.43
CA ALA A 63 2.03 2.66 -19.00
C ALA A 63 0.81 2.94 -18.10
N GLY A 64 1.01 2.88 -16.78
CA GLY A 64 0.01 3.24 -15.78
C GLY A 64 -0.48 4.67 -15.93
N TYR A 65 0.42 5.64 -16.14
CA TYR A 65 0.00 7.03 -16.39
C TYR A 65 -0.86 7.18 -17.66
N ARG A 66 -0.56 6.43 -18.72
CA ARG A 66 -1.39 6.42 -19.94
C ARG A 66 -2.75 5.78 -19.70
N GLU A 67 -2.81 4.73 -18.88
CA GLU A 67 -4.07 4.10 -18.50
C GLU A 67 -4.94 5.08 -17.70
N LEU A 68 -4.37 5.79 -16.74
CA LEU A 68 -5.08 6.83 -15.97
C LEU A 68 -5.64 7.93 -16.89
N GLN A 69 -4.87 8.38 -17.87
CA GLN A 69 -5.36 9.31 -18.89
C GLN A 69 -6.56 8.72 -19.66
N GLY A 70 -6.46 7.46 -20.11
CA GLY A 70 -7.54 6.76 -20.80
C GLY A 70 -8.80 6.59 -19.95
N MET A 71 -8.65 6.47 -18.63
CA MET A 71 -9.74 6.43 -17.65
C MET A 71 -10.33 7.82 -17.34
N GLY A 72 -9.81 8.89 -17.95
CA GLY A 72 -10.26 10.26 -17.76
C GLY A 72 -9.80 10.89 -16.45
N VAL A 73 -8.71 10.41 -15.86
CA VAL A 73 -8.09 11.07 -14.70
C VAL A 73 -7.56 12.44 -15.14
N GLU A 74 -7.90 13.46 -14.37
CA GLU A 74 -7.47 14.84 -14.63
C GLU A 74 -6.35 15.26 -13.67
N ILE A 75 -6.31 14.67 -12.46
CA ILE A 75 -5.35 15.03 -11.42
C ILE A 75 -4.70 13.77 -10.85
N VAL A 76 -3.38 13.71 -10.91
CA VAL A 76 -2.57 12.75 -10.18
C VAL A 76 -2.09 13.40 -8.89
N LEU A 77 -2.51 12.86 -7.75
CA LEU A 77 -2.09 13.29 -6.42
C LEU A 77 -1.12 12.26 -5.82
N SER A 78 0.18 12.54 -5.89
CA SER A 78 1.19 11.76 -5.18
C SER A 78 1.26 12.21 -3.72
N VAL A 79 1.20 11.25 -2.80
CA VAL A 79 1.46 11.47 -1.37
C VAL A 79 2.70 10.70 -0.90
N ASP A 80 3.49 10.22 -1.86
CA ASP A 80 4.73 9.50 -1.59
C ASP A 80 5.91 10.44 -1.31
N GLY A 81 7.04 9.88 -0.88
CA GLY A 81 8.28 10.64 -0.72
C GLY A 81 8.99 10.95 -2.04
N PRO A 82 9.18 9.99 -2.95
CA PRO A 82 9.76 10.24 -4.26
C PRO A 82 8.93 11.21 -5.10
N MET A 83 9.61 12.00 -5.93
CA MET A 83 8.95 12.95 -6.82
C MET A 83 8.25 12.20 -7.96
N PRO A 84 6.98 12.54 -8.27
CA PRO A 84 6.32 12.01 -9.46
C PRO A 84 6.97 12.57 -10.74
N PRO A 85 6.86 11.88 -11.89
CA PRO A 85 7.38 12.34 -13.17
C PRO A 85 6.48 13.45 -13.75
N VAL A 86 6.66 14.68 -13.25
CA VAL A 86 5.79 15.83 -13.55
C VAL A 86 5.67 16.11 -15.04
N GLU A 87 6.78 16.04 -15.79
CA GLU A 87 6.82 16.29 -17.23
C GLU A 87 5.94 15.31 -17.99
N LEU A 88 6.04 14.01 -17.69
CA LEU A 88 5.22 12.97 -18.30
C LEU A 88 3.73 13.18 -18.01
N ILE A 89 3.38 13.45 -16.75
CA ILE A 89 1.99 13.68 -16.33
C ILE A 89 1.40 14.89 -17.10
N ARG A 90 2.19 15.95 -17.25
CA ARG A 90 1.80 17.16 -17.99
C ARG A 90 1.66 16.91 -19.49
N GLU A 91 2.58 16.16 -20.10
CA GLU A 91 2.50 15.76 -21.51
C GLU A 91 1.25 14.92 -21.81
N LEU A 92 0.80 14.12 -20.85
CA LEU A 92 -0.47 13.39 -20.91
C LEU A 92 -1.71 14.26 -20.63
N GLY A 93 -1.53 15.56 -20.38
CA GLY A 93 -2.63 16.50 -20.16
C GLY A 93 -3.25 16.44 -18.76
N MET A 94 -2.61 15.76 -17.81
CA MET A 94 -3.06 15.69 -16.42
C MET A 94 -2.32 16.71 -15.55
N ARG A 95 -2.96 17.15 -14.46
CA ARG A 95 -2.34 17.98 -13.42
C ARG A 95 -1.61 17.09 -12.42
N CYS A 96 -0.36 17.42 -12.11
CA CYS A 96 0.38 16.78 -11.02
C CYS A 96 0.24 17.60 -9.73
N VAL A 97 -0.04 16.94 -8.61
CA VAL A 97 0.01 17.50 -7.25
C VAL A 97 0.82 16.55 -6.37
N HIS A 98 1.81 17.06 -5.65
CA HIS A 98 2.68 16.26 -4.78
C HIS A 98 2.62 16.76 -3.34
N LEU A 99 1.96 15.98 -2.47
CA LEU A 99 1.77 16.28 -1.04
C LEU A 99 2.30 15.13 -0.18
N PRO A 100 3.62 15.00 -0.01
CA PRO A 100 4.23 13.88 0.72
C PRO A 100 3.74 13.83 2.17
N ILE A 101 3.33 12.64 2.63
CA ILE A 101 2.98 12.39 4.03
C ILE A 101 3.77 11.23 4.65
N GLY A 102 3.95 11.29 5.96
CA GLY A 102 4.51 10.19 6.76
C GLY A 102 3.46 9.17 7.20
N TYR A 103 3.87 8.23 8.05
CA TYR A 103 2.97 7.22 8.63
C TYR A 103 2.32 7.66 9.96
N ASP A 104 2.82 8.75 10.55
CA ASP A 104 2.32 9.30 11.82
C ASP A 104 1.01 10.09 11.68
N GLY A 105 0.58 10.37 10.45
CA GLY A 105 -0.66 11.05 10.13
C GLY A 105 -0.51 12.08 9.01
N VAL A 106 -1.59 12.82 8.75
CA VAL A 106 -1.64 13.86 7.73
C VAL A 106 -1.38 15.24 8.36
N PRO A 107 -0.32 15.96 7.96
CA PRO A 107 -0.02 17.29 8.49
C PRO A 107 -1.08 18.34 8.16
N ALA A 108 -1.20 19.37 9.01
CA ALA A 108 -2.23 20.41 8.86
C ALA A 108 -2.08 21.20 7.54
N GLU A 109 -0.86 21.44 7.09
CA GLU A 109 -0.56 22.09 5.81
C GLU A 109 -1.00 21.24 4.61
N VAL A 110 -0.89 19.91 4.71
CA VAL A 110 -1.41 19.00 3.70
C VAL A 110 -2.93 19.02 3.72
N ILE A 111 -3.57 18.99 4.89
CA ILE A 111 -5.04 19.13 5.01
C ILE A 111 -5.52 20.41 4.33
N ARG A 112 -4.88 21.57 4.59
CA ARG A 112 -5.23 22.84 3.93
C ARG A 112 -5.08 22.77 2.40
N SER A 113 -4.06 22.07 1.93
CA SER A 113 -3.83 21.86 0.50
C SER A 113 -4.92 20.96 -0.12
N LEU A 114 -5.35 19.91 0.59
CA LEU A 114 -6.48 19.07 0.19
C LEU A 114 -7.80 19.85 0.16
N VAL A 115 -8.05 20.72 1.15
CA VAL A 115 -9.21 21.62 1.15
C VAL A 115 -9.20 22.50 -0.09
N ARG A 116 -8.06 23.13 -0.40
CA ARG A 116 -7.89 23.94 -1.61
C ARG A 116 -8.17 23.11 -2.87
N LEU A 117 -7.59 21.91 -2.97
CA LEU A 117 -7.76 21.02 -4.13
C LEU A 117 -9.22 20.61 -4.33
N ALA A 118 -9.91 20.22 -3.26
CA ALA A 118 -11.31 19.82 -3.30
C ALA A 118 -12.23 20.98 -3.75
N ASN A 119 -11.88 22.22 -3.38
CA ASN A 119 -12.63 23.42 -3.78
C ASN A 119 -12.31 23.89 -5.21
N GLU A 120 -11.05 23.82 -5.65
CA GLU A 120 -10.64 24.22 -7.01
C GLU A 120 -11.12 23.23 -8.08
N ALA A 121 -11.20 21.95 -7.73
CA ALA A 121 -11.50 20.87 -8.65
C ALA A 121 -12.49 19.85 -8.03
N PRO A 122 -13.72 20.28 -7.67
CA PRO A 122 -14.69 19.41 -6.99
C PRO A 122 -15.14 18.25 -7.89
N GLU A 123 -15.24 18.51 -9.19
CA GLU A 123 -15.75 17.58 -10.19
C GLU A 123 -14.65 16.76 -10.88
N SER A 124 -13.38 17.12 -10.72
CA SER A 124 -12.31 16.44 -11.45
C SER A 124 -12.07 15.03 -10.94
N LYS A 125 -11.76 14.11 -11.86
CA LYS A 125 -11.36 12.75 -11.51
C LYS A 125 -9.92 12.72 -11.00
N VAL A 126 -9.74 12.26 -9.76
CA VAL A 126 -8.44 12.27 -9.06
C VAL A 126 -7.96 10.85 -8.82
N TYR A 127 -6.69 10.61 -9.13
CA TYR A 127 -5.97 9.40 -8.74
C TYR A 127 -4.97 9.74 -7.63
N VAL A 128 -5.18 9.19 -6.44
CA VAL A 128 -4.31 9.36 -5.27
C VAL A 128 -3.36 8.17 -5.16
N HIS A 129 -2.06 8.38 -5.00
CA HIS A 129 -1.15 7.26 -4.83
C HIS A 129 -0.06 7.49 -3.79
N CYS A 130 0.44 6.38 -3.26
CA CYS A 130 1.74 6.29 -2.61
C CYS A 130 2.52 5.12 -3.23
N HIS A 131 3.70 4.77 -2.72
CA HIS A 131 4.52 3.69 -3.29
C HIS A 131 3.72 2.41 -3.60
N GLN A 132 3.10 1.84 -2.56
CA GLN A 132 2.40 0.55 -2.65
C GLN A 132 0.88 0.67 -2.76
N GLY A 133 0.31 1.87 -2.59
CA GLY A 133 -1.14 2.08 -2.63
C GLY A 133 -1.94 1.56 -1.44
N ARG A 134 -1.27 1.07 -0.39
CA ARG A 134 -1.90 0.34 0.72
C ARG A 134 -2.20 1.18 1.95
N HIS A 135 -1.49 2.30 2.16
CA HIS A 135 -1.47 3.01 3.45
C HIS A 135 -1.76 4.50 3.26
N ARG A 136 -0.73 5.27 2.92
CA ARG A 136 -0.78 6.74 2.81
C ARG A 136 -1.79 7.22 1.76
N GLY A 137 -1.81 6.58 0.57
CA GLY A 137 -2.77 6.90 -0.51
C GLY A 137 -4.23 6.80 -0.06
N PRO A 138 -4.68 5.63 0.44
CA PRO A 138 -6.03 5.46 0.97
C PRO A 138 -6.42 6.44 2.07
N THR A 139 -5.48 6.84 2.95
CA THR A 139 -5.72 7.89 3.97
C THR A 139 -6.11 9.22 3.34
N VAL A 140 -5.38 9.66 2.32
CA VAL A 140 -5.67 10.93 1.64
C VAL A 140 -6.90 10.82 0.74
N ALA A 141 -7.14 9.68 0.11
CA ALA A 141 -8.38 9.43 -0.62
C ALA A 141 -9.60 9.48 0.30
N ALA A 142 -9.55 8.88 1.49
CA ALA A 142 -10.62 8.98 2.48
C ALA A 142 -10.88 10.44 2.92
N MET A 143 -9.84 11.27 3.07
CA MET A 143 -10.02 12.70 3.36
C MET A 143 -10.64 13.47 2.20
N LEU A 144 -10.24 13.19 0.96
CA LEU A 144 -10.85 13.82 -0.22
C LEU A 144 -12.31 13.42 -0.41
N LEU A 145 -12.66 12.16 -0.11
CA LEU A 145 -14.05 11.69 -0.07
C LEU A 145 -14.90 12.56 0.89
N ARG A 146 -14.37 12.81 2.10
CA ARG A 146 -15.01 13.66 3.11
C ARG A 146 -15.10 15.13 2.66
N LEU A 147 -14.00 15.69 2.15
CA LEU A 147 -13.92 17.08 1.70
C LEU A 147 -14.80 17.39 0.49
N ARG A 148 -15.08 16.39 -0.35
CA ARG A 148 -16.03 16.50 -1.47
C ARG A 148 -17.47 16.21 -1.06
N GLU A 149 -17.74 16.00 0.23
CA GLU A 149 -19.06 15.62 0.77
C GLU A 149 -19.63 14.34 0.12
N GLN A 150 -18.75 13.44 -0.32
CA GLN A 150 -19.10 12.21 -1.03
C GLN A 150 -19.14 10.98 -0.10
N GLY A 151 -18.81 11.13 1.18
CA GLY A 151 -18.92 10.04 2.14
C GLY A 151 -18.80 10.41 3.62
N SER A 152 -19.17 9.47 4.48
CA SER A 152 -19.10 9.55 5.94
C SER A 152 -17.70 9.23 6.48
N VAL A 153 -17.48 9.43 7.79
CA VAL A 153 -16.24 9.00 8.45
C VAL A 153 -16.09 7.48 8.36
N GLU A 154 -17.19 6.75 8.55
CA GLU A 154 -17.24 5.29 8.49
C GLU A 154 -16.89 4.77 7.09
N GLU A 155 -17.37 5.43 6.04
CA GLU A 155 -17.00 5.11 4.65
C GLU A 155 -15.52 5.39 4.39
N GLY A 156 -14.98 6.49 4.93
CA GLY A 156 -13.54 6.75 4.90
C GLY A 156 -12.71 5.67 5.60
N ILE A 157 -13.14 5.19 6.76
CA ILE A 157 -12.51 4.07 7.48
C ILE A 157 -12.60 2.79 6.65
N ALA A 158 -13.72 2.55 5.98
CA ALA A 158 -13.89 1.40 5.08
C ALA A 158 -12.89 1.44 3.92
N VAL A 159 -12.64 2.61 3.31
CA VAL A 159 -11.60 2.76 2.27
C VAL A 159 -10.23 2.26 2.75
N LEU A 160 -9.83 2.62 3.97
CA LEU A 160 -8.55 2.17 4.53
C LEU A 160 -8.51 0.67 4.71
N SER A 161 -9.60 0.08 5.22
CA SER A 161 -9.73 -1.36 5.42
C SER A 161 -9.69 -2.12 4.10
N ASP A 162 -10.44 -1.67 3.10
CA ASP A 162 -10.57 -2.31 1.79
C ASP A 162 -9.27 -2.26 0.99
N CYS A 163 -8.51 -1.17 1.12
CA CYS A 163 -7.17 -1.06 0.55
C CYS A 163 -6.10 -1.83 1.36
N GLY A 164 -6.47 -2.46 2.47
CA GLY A 164 -5.61 -3.28 3.29
C GLY A 164 -4.66 -2.51 4.21
N THR A 165 -5.02 -1.28 4.60
CA THR A 165 -4.21 -0.48 5.54
C THR A 165 -3.93 -1.27 6.81
N ALA A 166 -2.65 -1.38 7.22
CA ALA A 166 -2.34 -2.19 8.38
C ALA A 166 -2.78 -1.47 9.67
N PRO A 167 -3.37 -2.18 10.66
CA PRO A 167 -3.83 -1.57 11.92
C PRO A 167 -2.71 -0.89 12.73
N GLY A 168 -1.45 -1.30 12.52
CA GLY A 168 -0.29 -0.73 13.20
C GLY A 168 -0.01 0.73 12.84
N TYR A 169 -0.50 1.22 11.69
CA TYR A 169 -0.34 2.61 11.27
C TYR A 169 -1.37 3.53 11.92
N THR A 170 -1.39 3.56 13.25
CA THR A 170 -2.41 4.25 14.06
C THR A 170 -2.56 5.74 13.74
N GLY A 171 -1.49 6.41 13.30
CA GLY A 171 -1.53 7.81 12.88
C GLY A 171 -2.41 8.03 11.65
N LEU A 172 -2.34 7.12 10.68
CA LEU A 172 -3.16 7.16 9.46
C LEU A 172 -4.64 6.93 9.76
N TRP A 173 -4.95 5.91 10.58
CA TRP A 173 -6.33 5.63 11.01
C TRP A 173 -6.92 6.81 11.78
N ARG A 174 -6.18 7.33 12.78
CA ARG A 174 -6.61 8.50 13.56
C ARG A 174 -6.85 9.72 12.68
N SER A 175 -6.04 9.91 11.64
CA SER A 175 -6.17 11.03 10.73
C SER A 175 -7.52 11.02 10.01
N VAL A 176 -8.10 9.86 9.72
CA VAL A 176 -9.44 9.73 9.12
C VAL A 176 -10.54 9.77 10.18
N GLU A 177 -10.37 9.03 11.29
CA GLU A 177 -11.35 8.95 12.39
C GLU A 177 -11.65 10.32 13.02
N ALA A 178 -10.60 11.11 13.25
CA ALA A 178 -10.70 12.43 13.87
C ALA A 178 -10.78 13.56 12.84
N PHE A 179 -11.01 13.25 11.55
CA PHE A 179 -11.03 14.27 10.50
C PHE A 179 -12.28 15.15 10.59
N GLU A 180 -12.06 16.42 10.91
CA GLU A 180 -13.06 17.47 10.82
C GLU A 180 -12.78 18.32 9.57
N ILE A 181 -13.82 18.61 8.80
CA ILE A 181 -13.71 19.46 7.61
C ILE A 181 -13.37 20.88 8.07
N PRO A 182 -12.20 21.43 7.71
CA PRO A 182 -11.83 22.77 8.12
C PRO A 182 -12.77 23.82 7.52
N GLU A 183 -13.04 24.89 8.26
CA GLU A 183 -13.76 26.05 7.71
C GLU A 183 -12.89 26.82 6.71
N GLY A 184 -13.51 27.28 5.62
CA GLY A 184 -12.87 28.11 4.60
C GLY A 184 -12.29 27.33 3.42
N LEU A 185 -11.80 28.08 2.41
CA LEU A 185 -11.37 27.51 1.12
C LEU A 185 -9.86 27.24 1.05
N CYS A 186 -9.08 27.71 2.02
CA CYS A 186 -7.62 27.59 2.05
C CYS A 186 -6.92 28.00 0.72
N ALA A 187 -7.41 29.05 0.04
CA ALA A 187 -6.91 29.46 -1.28
C ALA A 187 -5.41 29.84 -1.30
N ASP A 188 -4.83 30.14 -0.14
CA ASP A 188 -3.41 30.43 0.07
C ASP A 188 -2.53 29.18 0.25
N ALA A 189 -3.11 27.99 0.46
CA ALA A 189 -2.37 26.74 0.63
C ALA A 189 -1.64 26.35 -0.67
N SER A 190 -0.49 25.68 -0.58
CA SER A 190 0.29 25.32 -1.77
C SER A 190 -0.22 24.04 -2.43
N LEU A 191 -0.16 23.98 -3.76
CA LEU A 191 -0.39 22.75 -4.54
C LEU A 191 0.82 22.51 -5.46
N PRO A 192 1.98 22.15 -4.89
CA PRO A 192 3.20 22.00 -5.66
C PRO A 192 3.09 20.77 -6.58
N GLU A 193 3.64 20.87 -7.79
CA GLU A 193 3.73 19.72 -8.71
C GLU A 193 4.81 18.72 -8.24
N SER A 194 5.83 19.20 -7.51
CA SER A 194 6.87 18.40 -6.89
C SER A 194 7.41 19.07 -5.61
N VAL A 195 7.71 18.26 -4.58
CA VAL A 195 8.46 18.66 -3.39
C VAL A 195 9.78 17.88 -3.38
N GLU A 196 10.90 18.56 -3.22
CA GLU A 196 12.21 17.92 -3.09
C GLU A 196 12.25 17.05 -1.82
N PRO A 197 12.50 15.73 -1.94
CA PRO A 197 12.53 14.85 -0.79
C PRO A 197 13.73 15.18 0.10
N ALA A 198 13.54 15.05 1.41
CA ALA A 198 14.66 15.01 2.35
C ALA A 198 15.66 13.91 1.93
N SER A 199 16.96 14.14 2.16
CA SER A 199 18.03 13.23 1.73
C SER A 199 17.81 11.79 2.17
N LEU A 200 17.34 11.59 3.41
CA LEU A 200 16.98 10.28 3.93
C LEU A 200 15.84 9.62 3.14
N VAL A 201 14.76 10.36 2.86
CA VAL A 201 13.60 9.86 2.11
C VAL A 201 14.02 9.44 0.70
N ARG A 202 14.88 10.23 0.05
CA ARG A 202 15.46 9.88 -1.25
C ARG A 202 16.25 8.58 -1.19
N GLN A 203 17.10 8.39 -0.18
CA GLN A 203 17.88 7.16 -0.04
C GLN A 203 17.01 5.94 0.29
N MET A 204 15.97 6.11 1.12
CA MET A 204 15.00 5.05 1.40
C MET A 204 14.25 4.63 0.14
N GLY A 205 13.88 5.58 -0.74
CA GLY A 205 13.27 5.26 -2.03
C GLY A 205 14.16 4.39 -2.91
N VAL A 206 15.45 4.75 -3.03
CA VAL A 206 16.43 3.96 -3.79
C VAL A 206 16.56 2.54 -3.24
N ILE A 207 16.63 2.39 -1.91
CA ILE A 207 16.70 1.08 -1.25
C ILE A 207 15.44 0.25 -1.53
N GLN A 208 14.26 0.88 -1.45
CA GLN A 208 12.99 0.20 -1.71
C GLN A 208 12.89 -0.26 -3.17
N ASP A 209 13.24 0.58 -4.15
CA ASP A 209 13.20 0.21 -5.57
C ASP A 209 14.13 -0.96 -5.88
N LEU A 210 15.33 -0.96 -5.30
CA LEU A 210 16.30 -2.05 -5.45
C LEU A 210 15.81 -3.34 -4.79
N ARG A 211 15.12 -3.23 -3.65
CA ARG A 211 14.48 -4.38 -3.00
C ARG A 211 13.33 -4.92 -3.85
N ASP A 212 12.45 -4.08 -4.36
CA ASP A 212 11.29 -4.49 -5.16
C ASP A 212 11.73 -5.17 -6.48
N ARG A 213 12.87 -4.75 -7.04
CA ARG A 213 13.52 -5.44 -8.17
C ARG A 213 13.94 -6.88 -7.85
N LEU A 214 14.31 -7.18 -6.61
CA LEU A 214 14.67 -8.54 -6.19
C LEU A 214 13.44 -9.45 -6.06
N ASP A 215 12.25 -8.87 -5.86
CA ASP A 215 10.97 -9.60 -5.76
C ASP A 215 10.44 -10.02 -7.14
N SER A 216 10.85 -9.33 -8.20
CA SER A 216 10.57 -9.74 -9.57
C SER A 216 11.44 -10.94 -9.97
N PRO A 217 10.91 -11.93 -10.74
CA PRO A 217 11.71 -13.06 -11.18
C PRO A 217 12.85 -12.58 -12.09
N SER A 218 14.09 -12.65 -11.57
CA SER A 218 15.29 -12.41 -12.35
C SER A 218 15.46 -13.49 -13.42
N THR A 219 16.07 -13.12 -14.55
CA THR A 219 16.37 -14.11 -15.59
C THR A 219 17.68 -14.84 -15.31
N THR A 220 18.57 -14.22 -14.52
CA THR A 220 19.87 -14.80 -14.15
C THR A 220 20.33 -14.40 -12.75
N ARG A 221 21.17 -15.25 -12.15
CA ARG A 221 21.87 -14.94 -10.89
C ARG A 221 22.73 -13.68 -10.97
N VAL A 222 23.25 -13.36 -12.16
CA VAL A 222 24.07 -12.16 -12.39
C VAL A 222 23.25 -10.88 -12.21
N GLU A 223 22.00 -10.86 -12.65
CA GLU A 223 21.09 -9.73 -12.44
C GLU A 223 20.79 -9.52 -10.95
N ASP A 224 20.61 -10.62 -10.21
CA ASP A 224 20.47 -10.57 -8.75
C ASP A 224 21.75 -10.03 -8.09
N ASP A 225 22.93 -10.49 -8.51
CA ASP A 225 24.22 -10.01 -7.96
C ASP A 225 24.45 -8.53 -8.19
N VAL A 226 24.09 -8.02 -9.37
CA VAL A 226 24.14 -6.59 -9.69
C VAL A 226 23.17 -5.82 -8.80
N THR A 227 21.94 -6.31 -8.64
CA THR A 227 20.93 -5.65 -7.81
C THR A 227 21.33 -5.67 -6.33
N LEU A 228 21.89 -6.78 -5.83
CA LEU A 228 22.45 -6.90 -4.47
C LEU A 228 23.66 -5.97 -4.26
N LEU A 229 24.53 -5.81 -5.26
CA LEU A 229 25.63 -4.85 -5.18
C LEU A 229 25.12 -3.42 -5.05
N LEU A 230 24.18 -3.02 -5.92
CA LEU A 230 23.56 -1.69 -5.86
C LEU A 230 22.83 -1.48 -4.53
N LEU A 231 22.13 -2.49 -4.02
CA LEU A 231 21.45 -2.43 -2.73
C LEU A 231 22.46 -2.23 -1.58
N LYS A 232 23.60 -2.93 -1.62
CA LYS A 232 24.69 -2.73 -0.66
C LYS A 232 25.20 -1.29 -0.71
N ASP A 233 25.48 -0.77 -1.89
CA ASP A 233 26.01 0.58 -2.07
C ASP A 233 25.02 1.64 -1.57
N ALA A 234 23.71 1.43 -1.76
CA ALA A 234 22.68 2.31 -1.23
C ALA A 234 22.63 2.31 0.31
N PHE A 235 22.81 1.15 0.97
CA PHE A 235 22.91 1.09 2.44
C PHE A 235 24.21 1.70 2.98
N VAL A 236 25.34 1.55 2.27
CA VAL A 236 26.60 2.22 2.63
C VAL A 236 26.47 3.74 2.49
N GLU A 237 25.81 4.21 1.43
CA GLU A 237 25.57 5.64 1.23
C GLU A 237 24.59 6.20 2.27
N LEU A 238 23.60 5.40 2.69
CA LEU A 238 22.74 5.73 3.82
C LEU A 238 23.54 5.86 5.13
N GLU A 239 24.45 4.93 5.41
CA GLU A 239 25.36 5.02 6.57
C GLU A 239 26.17 6.32 6.56
N ARG A 240 26.72 6.67 5.39
CA ARG A 240 27.54 7.86 5.21
C ARG A 240 26.75 9.16 5.39
N LEU A 241 25.50 9.19 4.94
CA LEU A 241 24.65 10.39 4.92
C LEU A 241 23.80 10.56 6.18
N HIS A 242 23.47 9.47 6.87
CA HIS A 242 22.52 9.53 7.97
C HIS A 242 23.18 10.09 9.24
N GLN A 243 22.57 11.14 9.78
CA GLN A 243 22.76 11.51 11.18
C GLN A 243 21.57 10.94 11.96
N PRO A 244 21.81 10.18 13.04
CA PRO A 244 20.73 9.55 13.78
C PRO A 244 19.73 10.59 14.31
N LEU A 245 18.44 10.33 14.06
CA LEU A 245 17.32 11.21 14.44
C LEU A 245 17.26 11.45 15.97
N SER A 246 17.85 10.56 16.77
CA SER A 246 18.10 10.79 18.20
C SER A 246 19.30 9.99 18.73
N PRO A 247 19.95 10.43 19.84
CA PRO A 247 21.03 9.68 20.48
C PRO A 247 20.62 8.29 21.01
N LYS A 248 19.33 8.09 21.32
CA LYS A 248 18.81 6.80 21.82
C LYS A 248 18.58 5.79 20.68
N ALA A 249 18.17 6.28 19.52
CA ALA A 249 17.94 5.49 18.31
C ALA A 249 19.25 5.10 17.59
N ALA A 250 20.31 5.89 17.77
CA ALA A 250 21.58 5.76 17.04
C ALA A 250 22.16 4.34 17.09
N GLY A 251 22.32 3.76 18.30
CA GLY A 251 22.95 2.45 18.46
C GLY A 251 22.14 1.28 17.89
N PRO A 252 20.83 1.15 18.20
CA PRO A 252 19.99 0.12 17.60
C PRO A 252 19.89 0.20 16.08
N TRP A 253 19.78 1.42 15.54
CA TRP A 253 19.67 1.64 14.10
C TRP A 253 20.96 1.29 13.36
N GLU A 254 22.10 1.80 13.82
CA GLU A 254 23.43 1.52 13.24
C GLU A 254 23.73 0.01 13.21
N ARG A 255 23.38 -0.73 14.28
CA ARG A 255 23.53 -2.19 14.29
C ARG A 255 22.67 -2.90 13.26
N GLN A 256 21.45 -2.42 13.00
CA GLN A 256 20.61 -3.01 11.95
C GLN A 256 21.16 -2.69 10.57
N LEU A 257 21.65 -1.46 10.37
CA LEU A 257 22.24 -1.02 9.12
C LEU A 257 23.47 -1.86 8.74
N VAL A 258 24.47 -1.92 9.62
CA VAL A 258 25.70 -2.72 9.40
C VAL A 258 25.35 -4.20 9.19
N GLY A 259 24.46 -4.74 10.03
CA GLY A 259 24.02 -6.13 9.90
C GLY A 259 23.26 -6.43 8.60
N THR A 260 22.67 -5.41 7.97
CA THR A 260 22.02 -5.54 6.65
C THR A 260 23.05 -5.51 5.53
N ILE A 261 24.06 -4.63 5.61
CA ILE A 261 25.19 -4.58 4.67
C ILE A 261 25.93 -5.92 4.64
N ASP A 262 26.28 -6.47 5.81
CA ASP A 262 26.97 -7.76 5.95
C ASP A 262 26.14 -8.92 5.36
N LEU A 263 24.82 -8.89 5.60
CA LEU A 263 23.91 -9.88 5.03
C LEU A 263 23.93 -9.82 3.50
N ILE A 264 23.74 -8.65 2.91
CA ILE A 264 23.71 -8.47 1.46
C ILE A 264 25.03 -8.92 0.81
N GLU A 265 26.16 -8.61 1.43
CA GLU A 265 27.47 -9.06 0.98
C GLU A 265 27.60 -10.59 1.00
N SER A 266 27.16 -11.21 2.09
CA SER A 266 27.14 -12.68 2.23
C SER A 266 26.25 -13.33 1.17
N LEU A 267 25.06 -12.77 0.91
CA LEU A 267 24.13 -13.27 -0.11
C LEU A 267 24.73 -13.20 -1.52
N ARG A 268 25.45 -12.12 -1.85
CA ARG A 268 26.14 -11.98 -3.15
C ARG A 268 27.24 -13.04 -3.33
N GLY A 269 27.93 -13.42 -2.25
CA GLY A 269 28.92 -14.51 -2.25
C GLY A 269 28.31 -15.93 -2.28
N GLY A 270 26.98 -16.04 -2.14
CA GLY A 270 26.25 -17.29 -2.07
C GLY A 270 26.01 -17.96 -3.43
N VAL A 271 25.85 -19.28 -3.39
CA VAL A 271 25.63 -20.13 -4.59
C VAL A 271 24.21 -19.99 -5.15
N SER A 272 23.23 -19.64 -4.31
CA SER A 272 21.82 -19.49 -4.70
C SER A 272 21.20 -18.25 -4.08
N PHE A 273 20.28 -17.61 -4.80
CA PHE A 273 19.45 -16.53 -4.31
C PHE A 273 18.00 -16.83 -4.67
N GLY A 274 17.14 -16.94 -3.66
CA GLY A 274 15.74 -17.33 -3.81
C GLY A 274 14.84 -16.73 -2.75
N ALA A 275 13.65 -17.31 -2.56
CA ALA A 275 12.64 -16.79 -1.65
C ALA A 275 13.11 -16.67 -0.20
N ARG A 276 13.99 -17.59 0.24
CA ARG A 276 14.56 -17.55 1.59
C ARG A 276 15.47 -16.35 1.79
N GLU A 277 16.35 -16.09 0.84
CA GLU A 277 17.31 -14.98 0.90
C GLU A 277 16.59 -13.63 0.82
N ARG A 278 15.56 -13.51 -0.03
CA ARG A 278 14.64 -12.35 -0.05
C ARG A 278 14.01 -12.09 1.31
N ALA A 279 13.44 -13.12 1.94
CA ALA A 279 12.80 -12.98 3.25
C ALA A 279 13.79 -12.53 4.36
N LEU A 280 15.07 -12.86 4.25
CA LEU A 280 16.10 -12.38 5.18
C LEU A 280 16.34 -10.87 5.02
N ILE A 281 16.38 -10.38 3.78
CA ILE A 281 16.49 -8.95 3.48
C ILE A 281 15.27 -8.22 4.02
N ASP A 282 14.06 -8.76 3.80
CA ASP A 282 12.81 -8.18 4.29
C ASP A 282 12.80 -8.01 5.81
N THR A 283 13.16 -9.08 6.52
CA THR A 283 13.23 -9.08 7.99
C THR A 283 14.19 -8.00 8.50
N ARG A 284 15.29 -7.77 7.80
CA ARG A 284 16.28 -6.75 8.16
C ARG A 284 15.80 -5.34 7.84
N CYS A 285 15.14 -5.14 6.71
CA CYS A 285 14.51 -3.87 6.36
C CYS A 285 13.47 -3.49 7.43
N ASP A 286 12.58 -4.41 7.80
CA ASP A 286 11.58 -4.19 8.84
C ASP A 286 12.21 -3.82 10.19
N ALA A 287 13.30 -4.50 10.58
CA ALA A 287 14.02 -4.21 11.80
C ALA A 287 14.70 -2.83 11.78
N CYS A 288 15.28 -2.44 10.65
CA CYS A 288 15.90 -1.13 10.44
C CYS A 288 14.86 0.00 10.49
N HIS A 289 13.71 -0.20 9.85
CA HIS A 289 12.58 0.72 9.94
C HIS A 289 12.09 0.85 11.38
N ALA A 290 11.84 -0.25 12.07
CA ALA A 290 11.39 -0.23 13.47
C ALA A 290 12.38 0.44 14.42
N ALA A 291 13.69 0.37 14.14
CA ALA A 291 14.72 1.03 14.93
C ALA A 291 14.81 2.55 14.68
N SER A 292 14.28 3.04 13.56
CA SER A 292 14.30 4.47 13.20
C SER A 292 13.32 5.32 14.02
N TRP A 293 12.32 4.68 14.66
CA TRP A 293 11.21 5.33 15.37
C TRP A 293 11.19 5.02 16.88
N LYS A 294 12.23 4.38 17.42
CA LYS A 294 12.39 4.04 18.85
C LYS A 294 13.45 4.88 19.52
#